data_AF-A0A7S1J181-F1
#
_entry.id   AF-A0A7S1J181-F1
#
_cell.length_a   1.000
_cell.length_b   1.000
_cell.length_c   1.000
_cell.angle_alpha   90.00
_cell.angle_beta   90.00
_cell.angle_gamma   90.00
#
_symmetry.space_group_name_H-M   'P 1'
#
loop_
_entity.id
_entity.type
_entity.pdbx_description
1 polymer ?
#
loop_
_entity_poly.entity_id
_entity_poly.type
_entity_poly.pdbx_seq_one_letter_code
_entity_poly.pdbx_strand_id
1 'polypeptide(L)'
;EESLYFSVVTLTTVGYGDLHPTTDGEKLFSCLLIVCSVSFIAWALGLLLADTVDAIGALDADDLLTRGPGRVMMLSVLKLLMIITVGAAGYAYLEGKGAMDGVYWATVTVTTVGYGDEAPATKAGRAFACIYIGIGTLATGAVLSSIVSIPLELRRLRHEQEVLSQWGQDLQEDEFKAIAAKIGALGIDDDRPEGVNKAEFILAMLVSMGKVEEGDTRRCIE
;
A
#
# COMPACT_ATOMS: atom_id res chain seq x y z
N GLU A 1 -23.00 -7.37 -23.71
CA GLU A 1 -23.11 -7.81 -22.29
C GLU A 1 -22.00 -8.81 -21.96
N GLU A 2 -21.89 -9.92 -22.70
CA GLU A 2 -20.85 -10.94 -22.46
C GLU A 2 -19.42 -10.44 -22.71
N SER A 3 -19.21 -9.62 -23.74
CA SER A 3 -17.91 -9.01 -24.03
C SER A 3 -17.45 -8.05 -22.94
N LEU A 4 -18.35 -7.23 -22.40
CA LEU A 4 -18.05 -6.32 -21.29
C LEU A 4 -17.69 -7.11 -20.03
N TYR A 5 -18.48 -8.13 -19.70
CA TYR A 5 -18.21 -9.01 -18.56
C TYR A 5 -16.86 -9.72 -18.70
N PHE A 6 -16.56 -10.30 -19.87
CA PHE A 6 -15.25 -10.88 -20.17
C PHE A 6 -14.13 -9.85 -19.97
N SER A 7 -14.26 -8.66 -20.55
CA SER A 7 -13.26 -7.60 -20.41
C SER A 7 -13.04 -7.22 -18.95
N VAL A 8 -14.10 -7.04 -18.14
CA VAL A 8 -13.96 -6.71 -16.72
C VAL A 8 -13.25 -7.83 -15.96
N VAL A 9 -13.71 -9.07 -16.11
CA VAL A 9 -13.13 -10.25 -15.43
C VAL A 9 -11.66 -10.45 -15.79
N THR A 10 -11.28 -10.20 -17.05
CA THR A 10 -9.89 -10.24 -17.51
C THR A 10 -9.09 -9.02 -17.04
N LEU A 11 -9.68 -7.83 -17.07
CA LEU A 11 -9.03 -6.60 -16.63
C LEU A 11 -8.64 -6.70 -15.15
N THR A 12 -9.58 -7.12 -14.30
CA THR A 12 -9.43 -7.31 -12.85
C THR A 12 -8.70 -8.58 -12.43
N THR A 13 -8.07 -9.27 -13.38
CA THR A 13 -7.30 -10.50 -13.15
C THR A 13 -8.05 -11.61 -12.41
N VAL A 14 -9.39 -11.60 -12.43
CA VAL A 14 -10.20 -12.67 -11.82
C VAL A 14 -10.16 -13.90 -12.71
N GLY A 15 -10.44 -13.72 -14.01
CA GLY A 15 -10.18 -14.76 -15.02
C GLY A 15 -10.91 -16.09 -14.82
N TYR A 16 -12.23 -16.10 -14.61
CA TYR A 16 -13.02 -17.34 -14.44
C TYR A 16 -12.82 -18.39 -15.53
N GLY A 17 -12.56 -17.97 -16.77
CA GLY A 17 -12.41 -18.87 -17.92
C GLY A 17 -13.73 -19.44 -18.46
N ASP A 18 -14.87 -19.03 -17.88
CA ASP A 18 -16.22 -19.32 -18.37
C ASP A 18 -16.45 -18.78 -19.78
N LEU A 19 -15.86 -17.62 -20.09
CA LEU A 19 -15.69 -17.07 -21.42
C LEU A 19 -14.20 -17.01 -21.77
N HIS A 20 -13.83 -17.54 -22.93
CA HIS A 20 -12.45 -17.56 -23.38
C HIS A 20 -12.34 -17.48 -24.91
N PRO A 21 -11.24 -16.90 -25.43
CA PRO A 21 -11.01 -16.80 -26.87
C PRO A 21 -10.78 -18.19 -27.48
N THR A 22 -11.48 -18.49 -28.58
CA THR A 22 -11.34 -19.79 -29.26
C THR A 22 -10.55 -19.68 -30.55
N THR A 23 -10.67 -18.54 -31.25
CA THR A 23 -9.95 -18.27 -32.49
C THR A 23 -8.56 -17.66 -32.25
N ASP A 24 -7.65 -17.83 -33.21
CA ASP A 24 -6.27 -17.33 -33.07
C ASP A 24 -6.20 -15.79 -32.97
N GLY A 25 -7.10 -15.08 -33.68
CA GLY A 25 -7.21 -13.63 -33.59
C GLY A 25 -7.68 -13.14 -32.21
N GLU A 26 -8.68 -13.80 -31.63
CA GLU A 26 -9.18 -13.48 -30.28
C GLU A 26 -8.15 -13.77 -29.20
N LYS A 27 -7.35 -14.84 -29.36
CA LYS A 27 -6.26 -15.17 -28.44
C LYS A 27 -5.19 -14.10 -28.47
N LEU A 28 -4.77 -13.66 -29.66
CA LEU A 28 -3.80 -12.57 -29.80
C LEU A 28 -4.29 -11.28 -29.15
N PHE A 29 -5.56 -10.91 -29.40
CA PHE A 29 -6.18 -9.75 -28.77
C PHE A 29 -6.23 -9.90 -27.23
N SER A 30 -6.60 -11.07 -26.73
CA SER A 30 -6.69 -11.34 -25.29
C SER A 30 -5.32 -11.27 -24.61
N CYS A 31 -4.25 -11.74 -25.28
CA CYS A 31 -2.88 -11.57 -24.79
C CYS A 31 -2.51 -10.09 -24.64
N LEU A 32 -2.81 -9.26 -25.64
CA LEU A 32 -2.56 -7.82 -25.58
C LEU A 32 -3.40 -7.16 -24.49
N LEU A 33 -4.67 -7.55 -24.37
CA LEU A 33 -5.56 -7.07 -23.32
C LEU A 33 -4.95 -7.36 -21.94
N ILE A 34 -4.59 -8.62 -21.64
CA ILE A 34 -4.03 -9.01 -20.34
C ILE A 34 -2.79 -8.19 -19.98
N VAL A 35 -1.85 -7.98 -20.91
CA VAL A 35 -0.63 -7.20 -20.65
C VAL A 35 -0.98 -5.73 -20.32
N CYS A 36 -1.88 -5.13 -21.09
CA CYS A 36 -2.37 -3.79 -20.83
C CYS A 36 -3.14 -3.70 -19.50
N SER A 37 -3.96 -4.71 -19.20
CA SER A 37 -4.78 -4.81 -17.99
C SER A 37 -3.92 -4.81 -16.73
N VAL A 38 -2.90 -5.67 -16.67
CA VAL A 38 -2.04 -5.78 -15.48
C VAL A 38 -1.30 -4.46 -15.24
N SER A 39 -0.82 -3.82 -16.30
CA SER A 39 -0.18 -2.51 -16.22
C SER A 39 -1.15 -1.43 -15.75
N PHE A 40 -2.37 -1.44 -16.29
CA PHE A 40 -3.43 -0.50 -15.91
C PHE A 40 -3.86 -0.70 -14.47
N ILE A 41 -4.03 -1.95 -14.00
CA ILE A 41 -4.38 -2.23 -12.59
C ILE A 41 -3.24 -1.88 -11.66
N ALA A 42 -2.00 -2.18 -12.00
CA ALA A 42 -0.86 -1.78 -11.19
C ALA A 42 -0.79 -0.23 -11.07
N TRP A 43 -1.06 0.49 -12.15
CA TRP A 43 -1.09 1.94 -12.18
C TRP A 43 -2.32 2.52 -11.44
N ALA A 44 -3.51 1.99 -11.69
CA ALA A 44 -4.75 2.41 -11.05
C ALA A 44 -4.73 2.10 -9.57
N LEU A 45 -4.22 0.94 -9.18
CA LEU A 45 -3.91 0.61 -7.79
C LEU A 45 -2.85 1.56 -7.28
N GLY A 46 -1.78 1.91 -8.01
CA GLY A 46 -0.79 2.90 -7.56
C GLY A 46 -1.35 4.30 -7.31
N LEU A 47 -2.24 4.80 -8.18
CA LEU A 47 -2.91 6.11 -8.03
C LEU A 47 -3.98 6.09 -6.95
N LEU A 48 -4.82 5.06 -6.93
CA LEU A 48 -5.79 4.86 -5.86
C LEU A 48 -5.07 4.64 -4.55
N LEU A 49 -3.94 3.93 -4.54
CA LEU A 49 -3.12 3.80 -3.35
C LEU A 49 -2.63 5.19 -2.95
N ALA A 50 -2.10 6.05 -3.82
CA ALA A 50 -1.73 7.41 -3.40
C ALA A 50 -2.90 8.18 -2.73
N ASP A 51 -4.05 8.32 -3.40
CA ASP A 51 -5.14 9.18 -2.88
C ASP A 51 -6.00 8.50 -1.80
N THR A 52 -6.24 7.19 -1.91
CA THR A 52 -7.05 6.42 -0.94
C THR A 52 -6.21 5.81 0.17
N VAL A 53 -4.89 5.58 0.02
CA VAL A 53 -3.98 5.31 1.17
C VAL A 53 -3.63 6.61 1.87
N ASP A 54 -3.64 7.79 1.24
CA ASP A 54 -3.59 9.02 2.04
C ASP A 54 -4.89 9.23 2.83
N ALA A 55 -6.05 8.75 2.34
CA ALA A 55 -7.31 8.82 3.08
C ALA A 55 -7.55 7.65 4.08
N ILE A 56 -7.07 6.43 3.80
CA ILE A 56 -7.27 5.19 4.59
C ILE A 56 -5.98 4.78 5.32
N GLY A 57 -4.82 5.06 4.73
CA GLY A 57 -3.49 4.76 5.27
C GLY A 57 -2.89 5.87 6.13
N ALA A 58 -3.23 7.15 5.94
CA ALA A 58 -2.97 8.16 6.97
C ALA A 58 -3.79 7.85 8.23
N LEU A 59 -4.97 7.24 8.07
CA LEU A 59 -5.69 6.63 9.19
C LEU A 59 -4.97 5.40 9.74
N ASP A 60 -4.31 4.55 8.93
CA ASP A 60 -3.62 3.33 9.41
C ASP A 60 -2.24 3.60 10.04
N ALA A 61 -1.47 4.60 9.61
CA ALA A 61 -0.18 4.95 10.23
C ALA A 61 -0.39 5.70 11.56
N ASP A 62 -1.32 6.67 11.57
CA ASP A 62 -1.77 7.33 12.79
C ASP A 62 -2.54 6.35 13.71
N ASP A 63 -3.38 5.44 13.17
CA ASP A 63 -3.95 4.33 13.97
C ASP A 63 -2.88 3.32 14.41
N LEU A 64 -1.83 3.04 13.64
CA LEU A 64 -0.79 2.09 14.09
C LEU A 64 -0.12 2.62 15.35
N LEU A 65 0.15 3.93 15.37
CA LEU A 65 0.76 4.64 16.49
C LEU A 65 -0.24 4.86 17.65
N THR A 66 -1.50 5.22 17.37
CA THR A 66 -2.50 5.55 18.41
C THR A 66 -3.33 4.36 18.89
N ARG A 67 -3.63 3.39 18.01
CA ARG A 67 -4.51 2.23 18.27
C ARG A 67 -3.81 0.89 18.28
N GLY A 68 -2.59 0.81 17.74
CA GLY A 68 -1.75 -0.38 17.74
C GLY A 68 -2.02 -1.36 16.57
N PRO A 69 -1.03 -2.20 16.22
CA PRO A 69 -1.06 -3.04 15.03
C PRO A 69 -2.20 -4.08 15.03
N GLY A 70 -2.59 -4.58 16.21
CA GLY A 70 -3.68 -5.57 16.32
C GLY A 70 -5.05 -5.00 15.93
N ARG A 71 -5.31 -3.72 16.23
CA ARG A 71 -6.59 -3.08 15.92
C ARG A 71 -6.72 -2.76 14.43
N VAL A 72 -5.64 -2.32 13.80
CA VAL A 72 -5.59 -2.11 12.34
C VAL A 72 -5.83 -3.43 11.60
N MET A 73 -5.16 -4.51 12.02
CA MET A 73 -5.40 -5.84 11.44
C MET A 73 -6.87 -6.27 11.59
N MET A 74 -7.47 -6.07 12.76
CA MET A 74 -8.89 -6.38 12.99
C MET A 74 -9.82 -5.56 12.09
N LEU A 75 -9.59 -4.24 11.96
CA LEU A 75 -10.39 -3.38 11.09
C LEU A 75 -10.26 -3.76 9.62
N SER A 76 -9.07 -4.15 9.16
CA SER A 76 -8.84 -4.66 7.80
C SER A 76 -9.59 -5.96 7.54
N VAL A 77 -9.59 -6.90 8.49
CA VAL A 77 -10.39 -8.14 8.39
C VAL A 77 -11.89 -7.83 8.33
N LEU A 78 -12.39 -6.91 9.15
CA LEU A 78 -13.80 -6.50 9.12
C LEU A 78 -14.20 -5.86 7.78
N LYS A 79 -13.33 -5.01 7.21
CA LYS A 79 -13.52 -4.43 5.87
C LYS A 79 -13.62 -5.53 4.80
N LEU A 80 -12.73 -6.54 4.85
CA LEU A 80 -12.77 -7.68 3.92
C LEU A 80 -14.06 -8.50 4.04
N LEU A 81 -14.50 -8.81 5.26
CA LEU A 81 -15.75 -9.54 5.50
C LEU A 81 -16.97 -8.78 4.99
N MET A 82 -16.98 -7.46 5.11
CA MET A 82 -18.05 -6.61 4.56
C MET A 82 -18.12 -6.71 3.03
N ILE A 83 -16.98 -6.63 2.34
CA ILE A 83 -16.90 -6.80 0.88
C ILE A 83 -17.46 -8.17 0.46
N ILE A 84 -17.03 -9.24 1.13
CA ILE A 84 -17.49 -10.61 0.84
C ILE A 84 -19.00 -10.73 1.07
N THR A 85 -19.52 -10.17 2.16
CA THR A 85 -20.95 -10.27 2.51
C THR A 85 -21.83 -9.57 1.47
N VAL A 86 -21.42 -8.39 0.99
CA VAL A 86 -22.13 -7.64 -0.06
C VAL A 86 -22.14 -8.43 -1.37
N GLY A 87 -20.99 -8.99 -1.77
CA GLY A 87 -20.89 -9.85 -2.95
C GLY A 87 -21.76 -11.10 -2.85
N ALA A 88 -21.69 -11.77 -1.71
CA ALA A 88 -22.40 -13.02 -1.47
C ALA A 88 -23.91 -12.84 -1.52
N ALA A 89 -24.43 -11.81 -0.84
CA ALA A 89 -25.86 -11.50 -0.84
C ALA A 89 -26.36 -11.15 -2.24
N GLY A 90 -25.62 -10.32 -2.98
CA GLY A 90 -25.99 -9.92 -4.35
C GLY A 90 -26.00 -11.11 -5.31
N TYR A 91 -24.96 -11.93 -5.29
CA TYR A 91 -24.86 -13.12 -6.15
C TYR A 91 -25.93 -14.16 -5.82
N ALA A 92 -26.08 -14.53 -4.54
CA ALA A 92 -27.06 -15.52 -4.12
C ALA A 92 -28.49 -15.10 -4.49
N TYR A 93 -28.82 -13.81 -4.35
CA TYR A 93 -30.13 -13.27 -4.72
C TYR A 93 -30.36 -13.27 -6.24
N LEU A 94 -29.38 -12.82 -7.04
CA LEU A 94 -29.54 -12.66 -8.49
C LEU A 94 -29.46 -13.98 -9.26
N GLU A 95 -28.66 -14.94 -8.79
CA GLU A 95 -28.51 -16.26 -9.41
C GLU A 95 -29.38 -17.33 -8.75
N GLY A 96 -30.13 -16.99 -7.68
CA GLY A 96 -30.98 -17.94 -6.96
C GLY A 96 -30.19 -19.06 -6.28
N LYS A 97 -28.96 -18.77 -5.86
CA LYS A 97 -27.99 -19.73 -5.28
C LYS A 97 -28.06 -19.75 -3.76
N GLY A 98 -27.48 -20.79 -3.15
CA GLY A 98 -27.38 -20.88 -1.70
C GLY A 98 -26.47 -19.80 -1.10
N ALA A 99 -26.64 -19.50 0.19
CA ALA A 99 -25.79 -18.53 0.88
C ALA A 99 -24.30 -18.93 0.86
N MET A 100 -24.00 -20.23 0.98
CA MET A 100 -22.62 -20.74 0.93
C MET A 100 -22.01 -20.58 -0.46
N ASP A 101 -22.77 -20.83 -1.52
CA ASP A 101 -22.31 -20.62 -2.90
C ASP A 101 -22.03 -19.14 -3.15
N GLY A 102 -22.85 -18.25 -2.61
CA GLY A 102 -22.62 -16.80 -2.66
C GLY A 102 -21.36 -16.37 -1.93
N VAL A 103 -21.12 -16.86 -0.71
CA VAL A 103 -19.89 -16.56 0.04
C VAL A 103 -18.66 -17.11 -0.68
N TYR A 104 -18.75 -18.33 -1.20
CA TYR A 104 -17.69 -18.97 -1.97
C TYR A 104 -17.37 -18.17 -3.24
N TRP A 105 -18.37 -17.85 -4.05
CA TRP A 105 -18.23 -17.02 -5.25
C TRP A 105 -17.60 -15.67 -4.91
N ALA A 106 -18.15 -14.94 -3.93
CA ALA A 106 -17.66 -13.62 -3.56
C ALA A 106 -16.20 -13.67 -3.11
N THR A 107 -15.82 -14.68 -2.32
CA THR A 107 -14.46 -14.88 -1.83
C THR A 107 -13.50 -15.18 -2.97
N VAL A 108 -13.77 -16.20 -3.78
CA VAL A 108 -12.94 -16.61 -4.94
C VAL A 108 -12.77 -15.46 -5.94
N THR A 109 -13.80 -14.63 -6.06
CA THR A 109 -13.82 -13.48 -6.97
C THR A 109 -12.97 -12.32 -6.48
N VAL A 110 -13.19 -11.81 -5.26
CA VAL A 110 -12.45 -10.63 -4.78
C VAL A 110 -11.02 -10.92 -4.38
N THR A 111 -10.69 -12.19 -4.11
CA THR A 111 -9.32 -12.67 -3.96
C THR A 111 -8.63 -12.95 -5.29
N THR A 112 -9.32 -12.71 -6.42
CA THR A 112 -8.83 -12.93 -7.79
C THR A 112 -8.33 -14.35 -8.04
N VAL A 113 -8.87 -15.34 -7.33
CA VAL A 113 -8.58 -16.77 -7.56
C VAL A 113 -9.34 -17.26 -8.80
N GLY A 114 -10.62 -16.89 -8.89
CA GLY A 114 -11.45 -17.06 -10.08
C GLY A 114 -11.50 -18.47 -10.68
N TYR A 115 -11.84 -19.49 -9.90
CA TYR A 115 -11.93 -20.87 -10.40
C TYR A 115 -12.94 -21.07 -11.54
N GLY A 116 -14.00 -20.25 -11.58
CA GLY A 116 -15.02 -20.29 -12.64
C GLY A 116 -16.00 -21.47 -12.56
N ASP A 117 -15.90 -22.28 -11.52
CA ASP A 117 -16.86 -23.32 -11.16
C ASP A 117 -18.23 -22.74 -10.76
N GLU A 118 -18.21 -21.57 -10.11
CA GLU A 118 -19.37 -20.71 -9.91
C GLU A 118 -19.12 -19.38 -10.63
N ALA A 119 -19.99 -19.03 -11.58
CA ALA A 119 -19.95 -17.78 -12.31
C ALA A 119 -21.38 -17.29 -12.64
N PRO A 120 -21.64 -15.97 -12.71
CA PRO A 120 -22.97 -15.46 -13.00
C PRO A 120 -23.44 -15.85 -14.41
N ALA A 121 -24.55 -16.58 -14.48
CA ALA A 121 -25.15 -16.99 -15.74
C ALA A 121 -26.25 -16.02 -16.18
N THR A 122 -26.93 -15.35 -15.24
CA THR A 122 -28.02 -14.43 -15.55
C THR A 122 -27.49 -13.08 -16.05
N LYS A 123 -28.28 -12.39 -16.88
CA LYS A 123 -27.94 -11.03 -17.34
C LYS A 123 -27.77 -10.05 -16.17
N ALA A 124 -28.67 -10.14 -15.18
CA ALA A 124 -28.63 -9.30 -14.00
C ALA A 124 -27.41 -9.61 -13.12
N GLY A 125 -27.10 -10.89 -12.90
CA GLY A 125 -25.93 -11.33 -12.16
C GLY A 125 -24.62 -10.92 -12.82
N ARG A 126 -24.51 -11.02 -14.15
CA ARG A 126 -23.33 -10.53 -14.90
C ARG A 126 -23.17 -9.01 -14.79
N ALA A 127 -24.26 -8.25 -14.87
CA ALA A 127 -24.21 -6.79 -14.70
C ALA A 127 -23.77 -6.41 -13.27
N PHE A 128 -24.32 -7.08 -12.26
CA PHE A 128 -23.87 -6.93 -10.87
C PHE A 128 -22.39 -7.28 -10.70
N ALA A 129 -21.96 -8.41 -11.25
CA ALA A 129 -20.59 -8.87 -11.17
C ALA A 129 -19.61 -7.87 -11.81
N CYS A 130 -19.96 -7.22 -12.93
CA CYS A 130 -19.10 -6.20 -13.53
C CYS A 130 -18.80 -5.05 -12.56
N ILE A 131 -19.83 -4.57 -11.84
CA ILE A 131 -19.68 -3.47 -10.86
C ILE A 131 -18.94 -3.98 -9.62
N TYR A 132 -19.36 -5.13 -9.10
CA TYR A 132 -18.79 -5.73 -7.89
C TYR A 132 -17.32 -6.08 -8.06
N ILE A 133 -16.93 -6.68 -9.19
CA ILE A 133 -15.55 -7.05 -9.48
C ILE A 133 -14.69 -5.80 -9.66
N GLY A 134 -15.15 -4.82 -10.44
CA GLY A 134 -14.41 -3.57 -10.66
C GLY A 134 -14.07 -2.83 -9.37
N ILE A 135 -15.05 -2.66 -8.47
CA ILE A 135 -14.86 -1.95 -7.19
C ILE A 135 -14.21 -2.86 -6.15
N GLY A 136 -14.69 -4.10 -6.05
CA GLY A 136 -14.31 -5.07 -5.03
C GLY A 136 -12.85 -5.52 -5.13
N THR A 137 -12.32 -5.70 -6.34
CA THR A 137 -10.91 -6.04 -6.54
C THR A 137 -9.99 -4.91 -6.07
N LEU A 138 -10.30 -3.66 -6.41
CA LEU A 138 -9.54 -2.49 -5.96
C LEU A 138 -9.61 -2.30 -4.44
N ALA A 139 -10.82 -2.39 -3.87
CA ALA A 139 -11.04 -2.29 -2.43
C ALA A 139 -10.31 -3.40 -1.65
N THR A 140 -10.33 -4.64 -2.17
CA THR A 140 -9.62 -5.77 -1.56
C THR A 140 -8.11 -5.58 -1.65
N GLY A 141 -7.60 -5.09 -2.78
CA GLY A 141 -6.19 -4.72 -2.93
C GLY A 141 -5.73 -3.68 -1.89
N ALA A 142 -6.54 -2.66 -1.64
CA ALA A 142 -6.26 -1.66 -0.60
C ALA A 142 -6.24 -2.29 0.81
N VAL A 143 -7.22 -3.14 1.14
CA VAL A 143 -7.27 -3.85 2.43
C VAL A 143 -6.05 -4.76 2.62
N LEU A 144 -5.63 -5.48 1.58
CA LEU A 144 -4.43 -6.31 1.62
C LEU A 144 -3.17 -5.46 1.80
N SER A 145 -3.08 -4.31 1.13
CA SER A 145 -1.98 -3.35 1.31
C SER A 145 -1.85 -2.87 2.75
N SER A 146 -2.97 -2.52 3.40
CA SER A 146 -3.01 -2.16 4.83
C SER A 146 -2.49 -3.27 5.75
N ILE A 147 -2.70 -4.55 5.41
CA ILE A 147 -2.20 -5.67 6.21
C ILE A 147 -0.69 -5.86 5.98
N VAL A 148 -0.24 -5.76 4.72
CA VAL A 148 1.16 -5.90 4.34
C VAL A 148 2.03 -4.76 4.87
N SER A 149 1.48 -3.56 5.04
CA SER A 149 2.21 -2.40 5.57
C SER A 149 2.53 -2.52 7.07
N ILE A 150 1.73 -3.25 7.86
CA ILE A 150 1.93 -3.41 9.31
C ILE A 150 3.35 -3.87 9.67
N PRO A 151 3.86 -5.02 9.18
CA PRO A 151 5.21 -5.46 9.53
C PRO A 151 6.30 -4.52 8.99
N LEU A 152 6.05 -3.83 7.88
CA LEU A 152 7.00 -2.88 7.29
C LEU A 152 7.13 -1.64 8.19
N GLU A 153 6.00 -1.09 8.63
CA GLU A 153 5.97 0.08 9.49
C GLU A 153 6.51 -0.24 10.90
N LEU A 154 6.18 -1.42 11.45
CA LEU A 154 6.77 -1.89 12.71
C LEU A 154 8.30 -2.11 12.64
N ARG A 155 8.85 -2.40 11.45
CA ARG A 155 10.31 -2.44 11.26
C ARG A 155 10.88 -1.03 11.18
N ARG A 156 10.21 -0.13 10.46
CA ARG A 156 10.60 1.28 10.35
C ARG A 156 10.66 1.95 11.72
N LEU A 157 9.62 1.81 12.54
CA LEU A 157 9.56 2.37 13.89
C LEU A 157 10.63 1.79 14.82
N ARG A 158 10.95 0.49 14.70
CA ARG A 158 12.06 -0.11 15.46
C ARG A 158 13.41 0.46 15.06
N HIS A 159 13.66 0.61 13.76
CA HIS A 159 14.89 1.23 13.27
C HIS A 159 15.01 2.69 13.71
N GLU A 160 13.91 3.42 13.66
CA GLU A 160 13.86 4.81 14.14
C GLU A 160 14.14 4.87 15.65
N GLN A 161 13.54 4.00 16.45
CA GLN A 161 13.87 3.90 17.87
C GLN A 161 15.31 3.46 18.14
N GLU A 162 15.86 2.53 17.37
CA GLU A 162 17.27 2.12 17.48
C GLU A 162 18.20 3.30 17.21
N VAL A 163 17.93 4.10 16.17
CA VAL A 163 18.67 5.33 15.88
C VAL A 163 18.48 6.35 17.00
N LEU A 164 17.25 6.66 17.40
CA LEU A 164 16.97 7.63 18.47
C LEU A 164 17.56 7.21 19.82
N SER A 165 17.61 5.92 20.14
CA SER A 165 18.21 5.42 21.38
C SER A 165 19.72 5.65 21.46
N GLN A 166 20.39 5.83 20.32
CA GLN A 166 21.81 6.19 20.28
C GLN A 166 22.06 7.68 20.60
N TRP A 167 21.05 8.53 20.41
CA TRP A 167 21.19 9.99 20.44
C TRP A 167 20.28 10.70 21.45
N GLY A 168 19.42 9.96 22.17
CA GLY A 168 18.41 10.52 23.06
C GLY A 168 17.12 10.92 22.32
N GLN A 169 15.97 10.78 22.98
CA GLN A 169 14.67 11.22 22.44
C GLN A 169 14.50 12.74 22.45
N ASP A 170 15.26 13.42 23.31
CA ASP A 170 15.33 14.87 23.43
C ASP A 170 16.80 15.25 23.46
N LEU A 171 17.25 16.08 22.52
CA LEU A 171 18.49 16.83 22.69
C LEU A 171 18.27 17.76 23.88
N GLN A 172 18.82 17.43 25.03
CA GLN A 172 18.80 18.37 26.15
C GLN A 172 19.48 19.67 25.70
N GLU A 173 19.03 20.80 26.23
CA GLU A 173 19.54 22.12 25.83
C GLU A 173 21.08 22.21 25.96
N ASP A 174 21.65 21.45 26.91
CA ASP A 174 23.08 21.32 27.13
C ASP A 174 23.81 20.52 26.04
N GLU A 175 23.20 19.46 25.51
CA GLU A 175 23.74 18.70 24.38
C GLU A 175 23.66 19.50 23.09
N PHE A 176 22.57 20.24 22.88
CA PHE A 176 22.44 21.16 21.76
C PHE A 176 23.52 22.26 21.81
N LYS A 177 23.77 22.84 22.99
CA LYS A 177 24.87 23.80 23.22
C LYS A 177 26.24 23.17 22.97
N ALA A 178 26.45 21.92 23.37
CA ALA A 178 27.70 21.21 23.12
C ALA A 178 27.93 20.95 21.61
N ILE A 179 26.89 20.58 20.87
CA ILE A 179 26.95 20.40 19.41
C ILE A 179 27.21 21.75 18.71
N ALA A 180 26.51 22.82 19.10
CA ALA A 180 26.72 24.16 18.57
C ALA A 180 28.14 24.69 18.84
N ALA A 181 28.66 24.49 20.05
CA ALA A 181 30.04 24.84 20.38
C ALA A 181 31.06 24.04 19.55
N LYS A 182 30.77 22.76 19.27
CA LYS A 182 31.64 21.90 18.45
C LYS A 182 31.63 22.32 16.97
N ILE A 183 30.48 22.74 16.44
CA ILE A 183 30.36 23.29 15.08
C ILE A 183 31.22 24.56 14.94
N GLY A 184 31.13 25.47 15.91
CA GLY A 184 31.97 26.67 15.96
C GLY A 184 33.47 26.34 16.07
N ALA A 185 33.83 25.33 16.87
CA ALA A 185 35.23 24.90 17.00
C ALA A 185 35.80 24.26 15.73
N LEU A 186 34.97 23.57 14.95
CA LEU A 186 35.36 22.96 13.67
C LEU A 186 35.49 23.99 12.54
N GLY A 187 34.99 25.23 12.73
CA GLY A 187 35.00 26.28 11.72
C GLY A 187 34.13 25.95 10.51
N ILE A 188 33.05 25.19 10.73
CA ILE A 188 32.07 24.76 9.70
C ILE A 188 30.92 25.77 9.60
N ASP A 189 30.70 26.56 10.65
CA ASP A 189 29.70 27.62 10.67
C ASP A 189 30.11 28.80 9.76
N ASP A 190 29.16 29.33 8.99
CA ASP A 190 29.35 30.47 8.08
C ASP A 190 28.89 31.79 8.74
N ASP A 191 28.89 31.84 10.08
CA ASP A 191 28.50 32.99 10.92
C ASP A 191 27.11 33.59 10.57
N ARG A 192 26.20 32.75 10.04
CA ARG A 192 24.87 33.19 9.60
C ARG A 192 23.94 33.41 10.79
N PRO A 193 23.12 34.49 10.80
CA PRO A 193 22.22 34.78 11.91
C PRO A 193 21.05 33.79 12.06
N GLU A 194 20.84 32.91 11.07
CA GLU A 194 19.71 31.97 11.00
C GLU A 194 19.96 30.63 11.72
N GLY A 195 21.16 30.42 12.28
CA GLY A 195 21.53 29.21 13.01
C GLY A 195 22.18 28.12 12.14
N VAL A 196 22.21 26.89 12.66
CA VAL A 196 22.94 25.75 12.07
C VAL A 196 22.14 25.10 10.93
N ASN A 197 22.77 24.90 9.78
CA ASN A 197 22.17 24.22 8.64
C ASN A 197 22.19 22.68 8.79
N LYS A 198 21.32 21.98 8.04
CA LYS A 198 21.21 20.50 8.11
C LYS A 198 22.52 19.76 7.81
N ALA A 199 23.29 20.21 6.83
CA ALA A 199 24.60 19.66 6.49
C ALA A 199 25.66 19.92 7.56
N GLU A 200 25.70 21.13 8.15
CA GLU A 200 26.59 21.47 9.27
C GLU A 200 26.31 20.58 10.48
N PHE A 201 25.02 20.38 10.81
CA PHE A 201 24.60 19.47 11.88
C PHE A 201 25.01 18.01 11.58
N ILE A 202 24.79 17.52 10.36
CA ILE A 202 25.17 16.15 9.97
C ILE A 202 26.69 15.96 10.03
N LEU A 203 27.49 16.92 9.56
CA LEU A 203 28.95 16.89 9.62
C LEU A 203 29.45 16.83 11.06
N ALA A 204 28.90 17.68 11.94
CA ALA A 204 29.24 17.67 13.36
C ALA A 204 28.89 16.34 14.03
N MET A 205 27.74 15.74 13.66
CA MET A 205 27.34 14.42 14.14
C MET A 205 28.29 13.33 13.65
N LEU A 206 28.66 13.31 12.38
CA LEU A 206 29.61 12.34 11.83
C LEU A 206 30.99 12.40 12.50
N VAL A 207 31.49 13.60 12.79
CA VAL A 207 32.73 13.79 13.55
C VAL A 207 32.55 13.31 15.00
N SER A 208 31.42 13.61 15.63
CA SER A 208 31.13 13.14 17.01
C SER A 208 31.04 11.61 17.13
N MET A 209 30.61 10.92 16.07
CA MET A 209 30.61 9.45 16.00
C MET A 209 31.99 8.85 15.69
N GLY A 210 33.02 9.67 15.45
CA GLY A 210 34.32 9.22 14.95
C GLY A 210 34.24 8.57 13.57
N LYS A 211 33.21 8.89 12.77
CA LYS A 211 33.06 8.39 11.39
C LYS A 211 33.87 9.20 10.38
N VAL A 212 34.21 10.44 10.74
CA VAL A 212 34.96 11.39 9.93
C VAL A 212 35.95 12.11 10.84
N GLU A 213 37.18 12.34 10.38
CA GLU A 213 38.19 13.08 11.13
C GLU A 213 37.93 14.59 11.02
N GLU A 214 38.30 15.36 12.05
CA GLU A 214 38.11 16.82 12.06
C GLU A 214 38.85 17.52 10.90
N GLY A 215 39.91 16.93 10.37
CA GLY A 215 40.64 17.46 9.21
C GLY A 215 39.89 17.30 7.88
N ASP A 216 38.98 16.33 7.78
CA ASP A 216 38.25 16.02 6.55
C ASP A 216 37.08 16.97 6.31
N THR A 217 36.54 17.58 7.36
CA THR A 217 35.38 18.49 7.25
C THR A 217 35.69 19.78 6.51
N ARG A 218 36.92 20.30 6.61
CA ARG A 218 37.37 21.50 5.89
C ARG A 218 37.37 21.34 4.38
N ARG A 219 37.60 20.12 3.89
CA ARG A 219 37.56 19.81 2.44
C ARG A 219 36.15 19.76 1.86
N CYS A 220 35.12 19.68 2.70
CA CYS A 220 33.73 19.66 2.26
C CYS A 220 33.09 21.05 2.17
N ILE A 221 33.79 22.09 2.66
CA ILE A 221 33.29 23.47 2.73
C ILE A 221 33.95 24.37 1.66
N GLU A 222 35.11 23.98 1.14
CA GLU A 222 35.72 24.57 -0.08
C GLU A 222 34.96 24.16 -1.35
#